data_AF-A0A4R5F029-F1
#
_entry.id   AF-A0A4R5F029-F1
#
_cell.length_a   1.000
_cell.length_b   1.000
_cell.length_c   1.000
_cell.angle_alpha   90.00
_cell.angle_beta   90.00
_cell.angle_gamma   90.00
#
_symmetry.space_group_name_H-M   'P 1'
#
loop_
_entity.id
_entity.type
_entity.pdbx_description
1 polymer ?
#
loop_
_entity_poly.entity_id
_entity_poly.type
_entity_poly.pdbx_seq_one_letter_code
_entity_poly.pdbx_strand_id
1 'polypeptide(L)'
;MHGHDFTADTNQINLTCDAAALDRTTFRHQGWTNLHGGLKTNTFAMSGFWQSADDDAVDPEAYADLGVSNRPFTIGPVEAEGSPAYLFRAGHFDYNLFGSVGELAPFTLTSNGTDGDGVVRGQLAAAMREVSAPGVLGSGLDLGAVAEGQTLYATVHVFAAATSITIDVESDDSAAFASPTTRATIGPLTARGGTWRTVAGPTTDTHWRFNVSDITGTFTVAAALGIK
;
A
#
# COMPACT_ATOMS: atom_id res chain seq x y z
N MET A 1 -0.11 4.66 5.98
CA MET A 1 1.17 4.07 5.55
C MET A 1 1.78 3.32 6.70
N HIS A 2 2.27 2.10 6.47
CA HIS A 2 2.67 1.20 7.56
C HIS A 2 1.58 1.12 8.64
N GLY A 3 1.70 1.86 9.76
CA GLY A 3 0.72 1.94 10.85
C GLY A 3 0.14 3.32 11.16
N HIS A 4 0.50 4.38 10.42
CA HIS A 4 0.01 5.75 10.66
C HIS A 4 -0.85 6.23 9.48
N ASP A 5 -1.92 6.97 9.76
CA ASP A 5 -2.82 7.53 8.74
C ASP A 5 -2.49 8.99 8.46
N PHE A 6 -1.88 9.24 7.29
CA PHE A 6 -1.49 10.58 6.85
C PHE A 6 -2.62 11.36 6.15
N THR A 7 -3.83 10.81 6.06
CA THR A 7 -4.93 11.37 5.25
C THR A 7 -5.38 12.74 5.77
N ALA A 8 -5.40 12.95 7.08
CA ALA A 8 -5.77 14.22 7.69
C ALA A 8 -4.61 15.23 7.80
N ASP A 9 -3.37 14.76 7.70
CA ASP A 9 -2.18 15.59 7.93
C ASP A 9 -1.55 16.15 6.66
N THR A 10 -1.88 15.54 5.52
CA THR A 10 -1.32 15.89 4.21
C THR A 10 -2.31 16.71 3.38
N ASN A 11 -1.77 17.68 2.63
CA ASN A 11 -2.54 18.48 1.68
C ASN A 11 -2.09 18.27 0.23
N GLN A 12 -0.95 17.60 0.03
CA GLN A 12 -0.42 17.28 -1.28
C GLN A 12 0.31 15.95 -1.23
N ILE A 13 0.03 15.12 -2.23
CA ILE A 13 0.66 13.83 -2.45
C ILE A 13 1.03 13.73 -3.93
N ASN A 14 2.22 13.20 -4.21
CA ASN A 14 2.69 12.90 -5.56
C ASN A 14 3.35 11.51 -5.60
N LEU A 15 2.89 10.65 -6.51
CA LEU A 15 3.52 9.38 -6.83
C LEU A 15 4.02 9.43 -8.28
N THR A 16 5.33 9.37 -8.45
CA THR A 16 5.98 9.33 -9.76
C THR A 16 6.49 7.93 -10.03
N CYS A 17 6.21 7.41 -11.23
CA CYS A 17 6.67 6.10 -11.69
C CYS A 17 7.42 6.29 -13.00
N ASP A 18 8.72 6.09 -12.98
CA ASP A 18 9.61 6.33 -14.12
C ASP A 18 10.23 5.03 -14.64
N ALA A 19 10.67 5.07 -15.89
CA ALA A 19 11.52 4.05 -16.49
C ALA A 19 12.68 4.74 -17.20
N ALA A 20 13.90 4.29 -16.93
CA ALA A 20 15.09 4.88 -17.56
C ALA A 20 15.02 4.73 -19.09
N ALA A 21 15.26 5.81 -19.83
CA ALA A 21 15.36 5.77 -21.28
C ALA A 21 16.81 5.52 -21.68
N LEU A 22 17.13 4.30 -22.12
CA LEU A 22 18.48 3.92 -22.54
C LEU A 22 18.61 4.09 -24.05
N ASP A 23 19.58 4.89 -24.48
CA ASP A 23 19.86 5.07 -25.90
C ASP A 23 20.56 3.83 -26.48
N ARG A 24 20.02 3.31 -27.57
CA ARG A 24 20.58 2.20 -28.36
C ARG A 24 20.71 2.55 -29.85
N THR A 25 20.81 3.84 -30.16
CA THR A 25 20.93 4.33 -31.54
C THR A 25 22.19 3.77 -32.21
N THR A 26 22.02 3.11 -33.35
CA THR A 26 23.11 2.52 -34.14
C THR A 26 23.34 3.33 -35.41
N PHE A 27 24.50 3.24 -36.07
CA PHE A 27 24.83 4.03 -37.28
C PHE A 27 23.82 3.95 -38.45
N ARG A 28 22.89 2.98 -38.48
CA ARG A 28 21.82 2.88 -39.49
C ARG A 28 20.49 3.49 -39.03
N HIS A 29 20.54 4.48 -38.14
CA HIS A 29 19.37 5.05 -37.48
C HIS A 29 18.51 6.01 -38.32
N GLN A 30 18.88 6.29 -39.58
CA GLN A 30 18.12 7.13 -40.53
C GLN A 30 17.70 8.50 -39.95
N GLY A 31 18.48 9.06 -39.01
CA GLY A 31 18.22 10.38 -38.40
C GLY A 31 17.37 10.37 -37.13
N TRP A 32 16.90 9.22 -36.65
CA TRP A 32 16.08 9.11 -35.43
C TRP A 32 16.83 8.44 -34.28
N THR A 33 16.57 8.86 -33.04
CA THR A 33 17.11 8.19 -31.85
C THR A 33 16.28 6.95 -31.52
N ASN A 34 16.92 5.81 -31.27
CA ASN A 34 16.28 4.57 -30.84
C ASN A 34 16.50 4.35 -29.35
N LEU A 35 15.42 4.39 -28.56
CA LEU A 35 15.47 4.18 -27.12
C LEU A 35 15.06 2.75 -26.75
N HIS A 36 15.51 2.29 -25.58
CA HIS A 36 15.10 1.05 -24.92
C HIS A 36 14.76 1.35 -23.46
N GLY A 37 13.74 0.67 -22.92
CA GLY A 37 13.35 0.83 -21.52
C GLY A 37 14.40 0.18 -20.60
N GLY A 38 14.85 0.94 -19.61
CA GLY A 38 15.74 0.49 -18.55
C GLY A 38 14.99 0.22 -17.25
N LEU A 39 15.70 0.37 -16.13
CA LEU A 39 15.15 0.12 -14.79
C LEU A 39 14.00 1.07 -14.48
N LYS A 40 12.99 0.54 -13.79
CA LYS A 40 11.84 1.29 -13.31
C LYS A 40 12.12 1.79 -11.90
N THR A 41 11.71 3.01 -11.60
CA THR A 41 11.82 3.64 -10.28
C THR A 41 10.47 4.19 -9.89
N ASN A 42 10.20 4.23 -8.58
CA ASN A 42 9.06 4.94 -8.04
C ASN A 42 9.51 5.84 -6.91
N THR A 43 9.00 7.06 -6.92
CA THR A 43 9.24 8.07 -5.90
C THR A 43 7.91 8.61 -5.44
N PHE A 44 7.70 8.55 -4.13
CA PHE A 44 6.54 9.07 -3.45
C PHE A 44 6.95 10.29 -2.65
N ALA A 45 6.20 11.38 -2.77
CA ALA A 45 6.41 12.59 -1.99
C ALA A 45 5.08 13.05 -1.40
N MET A 46 5.13 13.50 -0.15
CA MET A 46 4.00 14.15 0.51
C MET A 46 4.44 15.43 1.20
N SER A 47 3.50 16.36 1.36
CA SER A 47 3.65 17.52 2.21
C SER A 47 2.37 17.79 2.99
N GLY A 48 2.53 18.45 4.12
CA GLY A 48 1.44 18.72 5.04
C GLY A 48 1.87 19.62 6.18
N PHE A 49 1.08 19.57 7.26
CA PHE A 49 1.32 20.36 8.46
C PHE A 49 2.03 19.52 9.52
N TRP A 50 3.13 20.05 10.04
CA TRP A 50 3.95 19.36 11.02
C TRP A 50 3.23 19.28 12.37
N GLN A 51 3.28 18.11 12.98
CA GLN A 51 2.67 17.82 14.27
C GLN A 51 3.62 16.94 15.09
N SER A 52 3.74 17.21 16.40
CA SER A 52 4.60 16.45 17.33
C SER A 52 4.02 16.31 18.73
N ALA A 53 2.73 16.64 18.92
CA ALA A 53 2.14 16.76 20.25
C ALA A 53 1.94 15.39 20.93
N ASP A 54 1.74 14.34 20.13
CA ASP A 54 1.41 13.00 20.56
C ASP A 54 2.27 11.96 19.80
N ASP A 55 2.37 10.74 20.32
CA ASP A 55 3.16 9.65 19.70
C ASP A 55 2.62 9.20 18.34
N ASP A 56 1.34 9.46 18.04
CA ASP A 56 0.71 9.20 16.73
C ASP A 56 0.68 10.44 15.84
N ALA A 57 1.55 11.42 16.10
CA ALA A 57 1.73 12.57 15.23
C ALA A 57 2.73 12.27 14.10
N VAL A 58 2.70 13.10 13.05
CA VAL A 58 3.55 12.95 11.86
C VAL A 58 5.04 12.84 12.21
N ASP A 59 5.55 13.66 13.14
CA ASP A 59 6.98 13.74 13.43
C ASP A 59 7.54 12.49 14.12
N PRO A 60 6.98 12.00 15.24
CA PRO A 60 7.43 10.75 15.85
C PRO A 60 7.43 9.57 14.87
N GLU A 61 6.41 9.46 14.01
CA GLU A 61 6.29 8.34 13.07
C GLU A 61 7.23 8.46 11.87
N ALA A 62 7.23 9.61 11.20
CA ALA A 62 8.08 9.83 10.02
C ALA A 62 9.57 9.78 10.39
N TYR A 63 9.94 10.30 11.56
CA TYR A 63 11.31 10.28 12.04
C TYR A 63 11.75 8.87 12.48
N ALA A 64 10.88 8.10 13.14
CA ALA A 64 11.18 6.73 13.54
C ALA A 64 11.34 5.78 12.34
N ASP A 65 10.57 5.99 11.27
CA ASP A 65 10.64 5.19 10.05
C ASP A 65 11.67 5.70 9.02
N LEU A 66 12.44 6.74 9.34
CA LEU A 66 13.48 7.27 8.47
C LEU A 66 14.60 6.24 8.23
N GLY A 67 14.87 5.93 6.98
CA GLY A 67 15.86 4.92 6.57
C GLY A 67 15.38 3.47 6.68
N VAL A 68 14.15 3.22 7.15
CA VAL A 68 13.57 1.87 7.19
C VAL A 68 13.06 1.49 5.81
N SER A 69 13.51 0.36 5.29
CA SER A 69 13.09 -0.15 3.98
C SER A 69 11.88 -1.08 4.08
N ASN A 70 11.22 -1.28 2.93
CA ASN A 70 10.15 -2.25 2.71
C ASN A 70 8.89 -2.04 3.57
N ARG A 71 8.63 -0.80 3.97
CA ARG A 71 7.36 -0.43 4.59
C ARG A 71 6.27 -0.42 3.49
N PRO A 72 5.10 -1.03 3.70
CA PRO A 72 4.02 -1.01 2.73
C PRO A 72 3.28 0.34 2.76
N PHE A 73 2.94 0.82 1.57
CA PHE A 73 2.22 2.05 1.31
C PHE A 73 1.00 1.69 0.49
N THR A 74 -0.13 2.26 0.88
CA THR A 74 -1.37 2.24 0.12
C THR A 74 -1.81 3.69 -0.03
N ILE A 75 -2.02 4.12 -1.26
CA ILE A 75 -2.53 5.46 -1.56
C ILE A 75 -3.68 5.36 -2.56
N GLY A 76 -4.67 6.21 -2.41
CA GLY A 76 -5.82 6.29 -3.31
C GLY A 76 -6.42 7.70 -3.29
N PRO A 77 -7.17 8.09 -4.32
CA PRO A 77 -7.80 9.40 -4.38
C PRO A 77 -9.03 9.52 -3.47
N VAL A 78 -9.64 8.39 -3.10
CA VAL A 78 -10.87 8.32 -2.31
C VAL A 78 -10.78 7.15 -1.34
N GLU A 79 -11.20 7.38 -0.11
CA GLU A 79 -11.32 6.35 0.92
C GLU A 79 -12.68 5.64 0.83
N ALA A 80 -12.88 4.86 -0.22
CA ALA A 80 -14.07 4.03 -0.39
C ALA A 80 -13.71 2.66 -0.95
N GLU A 81 -14.32 1.60 -0.42
CA GLU A 81 -14.10 0.23 -0.88
C GLU A 81 -14.41 0.09 -2.38
N GLY A 82 -13.55 -0.63 -3.12
CA GLY A 82 -13.57 -0.73 -4.58
C GLY A 82 -12.93 0.45 -5.33
N SER A 83 -12.55 1.53 -4.64
CA SER A 83 -11.87 2.67 -5.28
C SER A 83 -10.44 2.29 -5.69
N PRO A 84 -9.89 2.91 -6.75
CA PRO A 84 -8.51 2.67 -7.18
C PRO A 84 -7.50 2.93 -6.05
N ALA A 85 -6.57 2.01 -5.87
CA ALA A 85 -5.47 2.12 -4.93
C ALA A 85 -4.14 1.75 -5.60
N TYR A 86 -3.06 2.37 -5.13
CA TYR A 86 -1.69 2.06 -5.53
C TYR A 86 -0.96 1.50 -4.34
N LEU A 87 -0.45 0.27 -4.49
CA LEU A 87 0.23 -0.49 -3.46
C LEU A 87 1.70 -0.60 -3.83
N PHE A 88 2.59 -0.30 -2.90
CA PHE A 88 4.04 -0.46 -3.11
C PHE A 88 4.74 -0.56 -1.76
N ARG A 89 6.00 -0.99 -1.77
CA ARG A 89 6.86 -0.87 -0.59
C ARG A 89 7.94 0.16 -0.81
N ALA A 90 8.06 1.07 0.14
CA ALA A 90 9.02 2.15 0.10
C ALA A 90 9.71 2.31 1.46
N GLY A 91 10.76 3.11 1.47
CA GLY A 91 11.39 3.63 2.68
C GLY A 91 11.44 5.15 2.61
N HIS A 92 11.32 5.81 3.76
CA HIS A 92 11.54 7.25 3.87
C HIS A 92 13.03 7.54 3.82
N PHE A 93 13.45 8.47 2.96
CA PHE A 93 14.87 8.82 2.81
C PHE A 93 15.15 10.29 3.11
N ASP A 94 14.16 11.16 2.88
CA ASP A 94 14.29 12.59 3.16
C ASP A 94 13.07 13.07 3.96
N TYR A 95 13.33 13.70 5.10
CA TYR A 95 12.33 14.33 5.93
C TYR A 95 12.78 15.75 6.28
N ASN A 96 12.04 16.75 5.79
CA ASN A 96 12.33 18.16 6.07
C ASN A 96 11.24 18.75 6.96
N LEU A 97 11.69 19.59 7.89
CA LEU A 97 10.90 20.15 8.97
C LEU A 97 10.98 21.66 8.98
N PHE A 98 9.88 22.27 9.41
CA PHE A 98 9.74 23.71 9.63
C PHE A 98 9.80 24.54 8.35
N GLY A 99 9.42 25.81 8.50
CA GLY A 99 9.25 26.75 7.42
C GLY A 99 9.58 28.16 7.88
N SER A 100 9.06 29.15 7.16
CA SER A 100 9.32 30.55 7.46
C SER A 100 8.59 31.01 8.74
N VAL A 101 9.16 32.00 9.43
CA VAL A 101 8.50 32.65 10.56
C VAL A 101 7.20 33.29 10.09
N GLY A 102 6.09 32.99 10.77
CA GLY A 102 4.76 33.53 10.46
C GLY A 102 3.85 32.59 9.67
N GLU A 103 4.34 31.40 9.29
CA GLU A 103 3.56 30.35 8.62
C GLU A 103 3.29 29.17 9.55
N LEU A 104 2.29 28.35 9.21
CA LEU A 104 2.12 27.04 9.86
C LEU A 104 3.33 26.18 9.51
N ALA A 105 3.90 25.48 10.49
CA ALA A 105 5.07 24.64 10.27
C ALA A 105 4.74 23.53 9.26
N PRO A 106 5.39 23.51 8.08
CA PRO A 106 5.21 22.45 7.11
C PRO A 106 6.12 21.26 7.41
N PHE A 107 5.79 20.11 6.84
CA PHE A 107 6.74 19.03 6.64
C PHE A 107 6.74 18.57 5.18
N THR A 108 7.86 18.01 4.73
CA THR A 108 7.92 17.27 3.46
C THR A 108 8.60 15.93 3.70
N LEU A 109 8.03 14.87 3.15
CA LEU A 109 8.54 13.52 3.29
C LEU A 109 8.66 12.88 1.90
N THR A 110 9.86 12.42 1.57
CA THR A 110 10.13 11.71 0.30
C THR A 110 10.50 10.27 0.60
N SER A 111 9.84 9.37 -0.11
CA SER A 111 10.04 7.93 -0.04
C SER A 111 10.36 7.38 -1.42
N ASN A 112 11.25 6.40 -1.48
CA ASN A 112 11.57 5.71 -2.72
C ASN A 112 11.24 4.23 -2.59
N GLY A 113 10.84 3.61 -3.69
CA GLY A 113 10.64 2.17 -3.75
C GLY A 113 11.92 1.44 -3.34
N THR A 114 11.81 0.54 -2.36
CA THR A 114 12.95 -0.23 -1.85
C THR A 114 12.90 -1.70 -2.25
N ASP A 115 11.82 -2.11 -2.93
CA ASP A 115 11.67 -3.44 -3.47
C ASP A 115 11.80 -3.46 -5.00
N GLY A 116 11.94 -4.67 -5.56
CA GLY A 116 11.90 -4.89 -7.00
C GLY A 116 10.50 -5.08 -7.56
N ASP A 117 9.47 -5.12 -6.69
CA ASP A 117 8.08 -5.32 -7.10
C ASP A 117 7.50 -4.05 -7.70
N GLY A 118 7.92 -2.88 -7.25
CA GLY A 118 7.45 -1.59 -7.76
C GLY A 118 5.97 -1.33 -7.45
N VAL A 119 5.35 -0.40 -8.19
CA VAL A 119 3.95 -0.03 -7.93
C VAL A 119 2.99 -1.04 -8.55
N VAL A 120 2.09 -1.55 -7.71
CA VAL A 120 0.96 -2.40 -8.05
C VAL A 120 -0.29 -1.53 -8.10
N ARG A 121 -1.05 -1.63 -9.19
CA ARG A 121 -2.37 -0.99 -9.30
C ARG A 121 -3.40 -1.97 -8.80
N GLY A 122 -4.27 -1.51 -7.91
CA GLY A 122 -5.28 -2.33 -7.27
C GLY A 122 -6.47 -1.51 -6.83
N GLN A 123 -7.17 -2.02 -5.83
CA GLN A 123 -8.34 -1.39 -5.24
C GLN A 123 -8.30 -1.51 -3.71
N LEU A 124 -8.91 -0.54 -3.05
CA LEU A 124 -9.14 -0.57 -1.61
C LEU A 124 -10.19 -1.62 -1.29
N ALA A 125 -9.83 -2.66 -0.52
CA ALA A 125 -10.74 -3.75 -0.16
C ALA A 125 -11.49 -3.45 1.15
N ALA A 126 -10.80 -2.83 2.11
CA ALA A 126 -11.38 -2.34 3.36
C ALA A 126 -10.88 -0.91 3.61
N ALA A 127 -11.82 0.04 3.69
CA ALA A 127 -11.53 1.40 4.17
C ALA A 127 -11.18 1.37 5.66
N MET A 128 -10.63 2.47 6.20
CA MET A 128 -10.24 2.52 7.61
C MET A 128 -11.47 2.29 8.48
N ARG A 129 -11.42 1.25 9.31
CA ARG A 129 -12.55 0.86 10.13
C ARG A 129 -12.12 0.11 11.38
N GLU A 130 -12.99 0.16 12.39
CA GLU A 130 -12.87 -0.69 13.56
C GLU A 130 -13.36 -2.12 13.27
N VAL A 131 -12.67 -3.09 13.86
CA VAL A 131 -12.94 -4.52 13.76
C VAL A 131 -12.80 -5.13 15.14
N SER A 132 -13.83 -5.83 15.61
CA SER A 132 -13.86 -6.43 16.96
C SER A 132 -14.35 -7.88 16.99
N ALA A 133 -14.65 -8.46 15.82
CA ALA A 133 -15.14 -9.83 15.70
C ALA A 133 -14.68 -10.47 14.36
N PRO A 134 -14.61 -11.82 14.29
CA PRO A 134 -14.35 -12.52 13.04
C PRO A 134 -15.41 -12.27 11.98
N GLY A 135 -15.04 -12.41 10.71
CA GLY A 135 -15.92 -12.24 9.56
C GLY A 135 -15.31 -11.38 8.46
N VAL A 136 -16.14 -11.08 7.45
CA VAL A 136 -15.67 -10.39 6.24
C VAL A 136 -15.12 -9.00 6.58
N LEU A 137 -13.93 -8.72 6.07
CA LEU A 137 -13.26 -7.43 6.23
C LEU A 137 -13.37 -6.62 4.94
N GLY A 138 -14.35 -5.72 4.92
CA GLY A 138 -14.64 -4.85 3.78
C GLY A 138 -15.47 -5.52 2.70
N SER A 139 -15.18 -5.20 1.44
CA SER A 139 -15.93 -5.67 0.28
C SER A 139 -15.14 -6.68 -0.55
N GLY A 140 -15.88 -7.61 -1.17
CA GLY A 140 -15.32 -8.45 -2.23
C GLY A 140 -15.09 -7.65 -3.50
N LEU A 141 -13.96 -7.89 -4.15
CA LEU A 141 -13.49 -7.17 -5.33
C LEU A 141 -13.37 -8.11 -6.52
N ASP A 142 -13.87 -7.67 -7.69
CA ASP A 142 -13.60 -8.33 -8.97
C ASP A 142 -12.29 -7.79 -9.55
N LEU A 143 -11.18 -8.43 -9.18
CA LEU A 143 -9.84 -8.09 -9.69
C LEU A 143 -9.46 -8.94 -10.90
N GLY A 144 -10.25 -9.99 -11.18
CA GLY A 144 -9.95 -11.01 -12.15
C GLY A 144 -9.06 -12.13 -11.62
N ALA A 145 -8.83 -13.10 -12.49
CA ALA A 145 -7.97 -14.25 -12.23
C ALA A 145 -6.50 -13.86 -12.20
N VAL A 146 -5.73 -14.46 -11.30
CA VAL A 146 -4.27 -14.30 -11.28
C VAL A 146 -3.68 -15.29 -12.28
N ALA A 147 -3.24 -14.81 -13.44
CA ALA A 147 -2.70 -15.68 -14.49
C ALA A 147 -1.31 -16.23 -14.14
N GLU A 148 -0.81 -17.15 -14.97
CA GLU A 148 0.57 -17.63 -14.86
C GLU A 148 1.55 -16.46 -15.00
N GLY A 149 2.53 -16.39 -14.10
CA GLY A 149 3.50 -15.29 -14.03
C GLY A 149 2.99 -14.01 -13.36
N GLN A 150 1.70 -13.96 -12.99
CA GLN A 150 1.14 -12.86 -12.20
C GLN A 150 1.12 -13.19 -10.71
N THR A 151 1.07 -12.15 -9.90
CA THR A 151 0.99 -12.24 -8.44
C THR A 151 -0.07 -11.29 -7.93
N LEU A 152 -0.92 -11.78 -7.02
CA LEU A 152 -1.78 -10.92 -6.21
C LEU A 152 -0.96 -10.38 -5.05
N TYR A 153 -1.08 -9.08 -4.83
CA TYR A 153 -0.47 -8.33 -3.74
C TYR A 153 -1.55 -7.85 -2.79
N ALA A 154 -1.34 -8.08 -1.51
CA ALA A 154 -2.26 -7.74 -0.43
C ALA A 154 -1.54 -6.92 0.63
N THR A 155 -2.12 -5.78 1.00
CA THR A 155 -1.62 -4.94 2.09
C THR A 155 -2.66 -4.81 3.18
N VAL A 156 -2.22 -4.94 4.43
CA VAL A 156 -3.03 -4.65 5.62
C VAL A 156 -2.30 -3.63 6.47
N HIS A 157 -2.96 -2.55 6.83
CA HIS A 157 -2.48 -1.51 7.73
C HIS A 157 -3.24 -1.61 9.05
N VAL A 158 -2.53 -1.66 10.17
CA VAL A 158 -3.07 -1.63 11.53
C VAL A 158 -2.73 -0.27 12.14
N PHE A 159 -3.75 0.54 12.38
CA PHE A 159 -3.64 1.89 12.95
C PHE A 159 -3.88 1.90 14.45
N ALA A 160 -4.74 1.02 14.95
CA ALA A 160 -4.90 0.76 16.37
C ALA A 160 -4.82 -0.75 16.61
N ALA A 161 -3.90 -1.16 17.48
CA ALA A 161 -3.67 -2.56 17.79
C ALA A 161 -4.28 -2.93 19.15
N ALA A 162 -4.79 -4.16 19.24
CA ALA A 162 -5.16 -4.81 20.50
C ALA A 162 -4.36 -6.11 20.66
N THR A 163 -4.94 -7.17 21.24
CA THR A 163 -4.20 -8.39 21.61
C THR A 163 -3.72 -9.17 20.40
N SER A 164 -4.61 -9.57 19.49
CA SER A 164 -4.24 -10.29 18.26
C SER A 164 -5.34 -10.22 17.20
N ILE A 165 -4.94 -10.13 15.93
CA ILE A 165 -5.84 -10.27 14.78
C ILE A 165 -5.18 -11.12 13.69
N THR A 166 -5.93 -12.06 13.11
CA THR A 166 -5.53 -12.90 11.98
C THR A 166 -6.49 -12.67 10.82
N ILE A 167 -5.93 -12.31 9.66
CA ILE A 167 -6.69 -11.94 8.47
C ILE A 167 -6.28 -12.86 7.32
N ASP A 168 -7.27 -13.46 6.69
CA ASP A 168 -7.12 -14.28 5.51
C ASP A 168 -7.41 -13.49 4.24
N VAL A 169 -6.62 -13.76 3.20
CA VAL A 169 -6.89 -13.38 1.81
C VAL A 169 -7.65 -14.53 1.18
N GLU A 170 -8.90 -14.30 0.84
CA GLU A 170 -9.79 -15.29 0.25
C GLU A 170 -10.09 -14.99 -1.21
N SER A 171 -10.31 -16.04 -1.99
CA SER A 171 -10.77 -15.96 -3.38
C SER A 171 -11.99 -16.83 -3.64
N ASP A 172 -12.80 -16.47 -4.63
CA ASP A 172 -13.99 -17.23 -5.08
C ASP A 172 -14.25 -16.97 -6.58
N ASP A 173 -15.00 -17.86 -7.23
CA ASP A 173 -15.40 -17.71 -8.64
C ASP A 173 -16.60 -16.76 -8.82
N SER A 174 -17.25 -16.34 -7.72
CA SER A 174 -18.40 -15.45 -7.73
C SER A 174 -18.32 -14.35 -6.66
N ALA A 175 -19.02 -13.24 -6.92
CA ALA A 175 -19.16 -12.14 -5.96
C ALA A 175 -19.89 -12.54 -4.65
N ALA A 176 -20.59 -13.67 -4.63
CA ALA A 176 -21.30 -14.14 -3.45
C ALA A 176 -20.36 -14.79 -2.42
N PHE A 177 -19.14 -15.18 -2.81
CA PHE A 177 -18.22 -15.93 -1.96
C PHE A 177 -18.90 -17.13 -1.29
N ALA A 178 -19.55 -17.97 -2.11
CA ALA A 178 -20.33 -19.10 -1.61
C ALA A 178 -19.43 -20.27 -1.19
N SER A 179 -18.20 -20.33 -1.69
CA SER A 179 -17.21 -21.37 -1.37
C SER A 179 -15.80 -20.76 -1.40
N PRO A 180 -15.53 -19.79 -0.50
CA PRO A 180 -14.29 -19.05 -0.52
C PRO A 180 -13.12 -19.98 -0.21
N THR A 181 -12.03 -19.81 -0.94
CA THR A 181 -10.76 -20.49 -0.70
C THR A 181 -9.79 -19.54 -0.03
N THR A 182 -9.28 -19.88 1.14
CA THR A 182 -8.18 -19.14 1.78
C THR A 182 -6.89 -19.33 0.97
N ARG A 183 -6.35 -18.25 0.42
CA ARG A 183 -5.13 -18.24 -0.41
C ARG A 183 -3.89 -17.84 0.38
N ALA A 184 -4.05 -16.99 1.39
CA ALA A 184 -3.00 -16.63 2.31
C ALA A 184 -3.57 -16.19 3.66
N THR A 185 -2.75 -16.27 4.70
CA THR A 185 -3.06 -15.79 6.05
C THR A 185 -2.02 -14.75 6.48
N ILE A 186 -2.50 -13.69 7.12
CA ILE A 186 -1.75 -12.54 7.62
C ILE A 186 -2.01 -12.48 9.13
N GLY A 187 -0.99 -12.81 9.93
CA GLY A 187 -1.06 -12.71 11.38
C GLY A 187 -0.49 -13.93 12.11
N PRO A 188 -0.68 -14.00 13.44
CA PRO A 188 -1.39 -13.00 14.25
C PRO A 188 -0.63 -11.66 14.30
N LEU A 189 -1.32 -10.56 14.04
CA LEU A 189 -0.80 -9.20 14.19
C LEU A 189 -1.14 -8.69 15.58
N THR A 190 -0.14 -8.13 16.28
CA THR A 190 -0.26 -7.68 17.68
C THR A 190 0.20 -6.24 17.90
N ALA A 191 0.62 -5.55 16.83
CA ALA A 191 1.17 -4.20 16.89
C ALA A 191 0.67 -3.35 15.71
N ARG A 192 0.77 -2.02 15.86
CA ARG A 192 0.57 -1.08 14.76
C ARG A 192 1.63 -1.33 13.69
N GLY A 193 1.23 -1.15 12.43
CA GLY A 193 2.13 -1.35 11.31
C GLY A 193 1.44 -1.90 10.09
N GLY A 194 2.23 -2.11 9.05
CA GLY A 194 1.73 -2.54 7.76
C GLY A 194 2.34 -3.87 7.36
N THR A 195 1.52 -4.77 6.85
CA THR A 195 1.94 -6.07 6.35
C THR A 195 1.74 -6.15 4.84
N TRP A 196 2.74 -6.70 4.14
CA TRP A 196 2.70 -7.01 2.72
C TRP A 196 2.66 -8.51 2.52
N ARG A 197 1.70 -9.01 1.75
CA ARG A 197 1.54 -10.43 1.44
C ARG A 197 1.33 -10.63 -0.06
N THR A 198 1.85 -11.74 -0.57
CA THR A 198 1.71 -12.11 -1.97
C THR A 198 1.08 -13.50 -2.11
N VAL A 199 0.32 -13.69 -3.20
CA VAL A 199 -0.22 -14.98 -3.64
C VAL A 199 0.16 -15.15 -5.10
N ALA A 200 1.02 -16.13 -5.40
CA ALA A 200 1.42 -16.42 -6.77
C ALA A 200 0.29 -17.13 -7.53
N GLY A 201 0.11 -16.78 -8.80
CA GLY A 201 -0.75 -17.52 -9.71
C GLY A 201 -0.13 -18.88 -10.13
N PRO A 202 -0.86 -19.65 -10.98
CA PRO A 202 -2.18 -19.32 -11.50
C PRO A 202 -3.32 -19.62 -10.53
N THR A 203 -4.41 -18.84 -10.60
CA THR A 203 -5.69 -19.07 -9.91
C THR A 203 -6.83 -18.69 -10.84
N THR A 204 -7.89 -19.50 -10.89
CA THR A 204 -9.06 -19.29 -11.76
C THR A 204 -10.11 -18.35 -11.15
N ASP A 205 -10.11 -18.22 -9.83
CA ASP A 205 -11.02 -17.37 -9.07
C ASP A 205 -10.81 -15.90 -9.45
N THR A 206 -11.91 -15.18 -9.62
CA THR A 206 -11.89 -13.78 -10.09
C THR A 206 -12.17 -12.79 -8.97
N HIS A 207 -12.84 -13.23 -7.91
CA HIS A 207 -13.24 -12.39 -6.81
C HIS A 207 -12.31 -12.60 -5.61
N TRP A 208 -11.90 -11.50 -4.99
CA TRP A 208 -10.94 -11.49 -3.89
C TRP A 208 -11.47 -10.65 -2.72
N ARG A 209 -11.25 -11.10 -1.48
CA ARG A 209 -11.61 -10.34 -0.27
C ARG A 209 -10.68 -10.63 0.89
N PHE A 210 -10.80 -9.84 1.94
CA PHE A 210 -10.25 -10.17 3.25
C PHE A 210 -11.32 -10.73 4.18
N ASN A 211 -10.91 -11.65 5.05
CA ASN A 211 -11.76 -12.19 6.11
C ASN A 211 -10.94 -12.30 7.40
N VAL A 212 -11.48 -11.83 8.52
CA VAL A 212 -10.85 -11.98 9.84
C VAL A 212 -11.21 -13.36 10.35
N SER A 213 -10.24 -14.26 10.44
CA SER A 213 -10.46 -15.63 10.95
C SER A 213 -10.37 -15.73 12.46
N ASP A 214 -9.56 -14.87 13.08
CA ASP A 214 -9.44 -14.81 14.53
C ASP A 214 -9.12 -13.40 15.01
N ILE A 215 -9.71 -12.99 16.14
CA ILE A 215 -9.48 -11.67 16.73
C ILE A 215 -9.73 -11.67 18.24
N THR A 216 -8.83 -11.02 18.96
CA THR A 216 -8.96 -10.73 20.39
C THR A 216 -8.71 -9.24 20.61
N GLY A 217 -9.78 -8.52 20.98
CA GLY A 217 -9.78 -7.07 21.16
C GLY A 217 -10.29 -6.32 19.91
N THR A 218 -10.27 -4.98 19.98
CA THR A 218 -10.72 -4.11 18.90
C THR A 218 -9.53 -3.50 18.18
N PHE A 219 -9.46 -3.67 16.86
CA PHE A 219 -8.42 -3.12 15.99
C PHE A 219 -9.02 -2.06 15.06
N THR A 220 -8.20 -1.09 14.64
CA THR A 220 -8.52 -0.23 13.50
C THR A 220 -7.60 -0.58 12.34
N VAL A 221 -8.18 -0.96 11.20
CA VAL A 221 -7.42 -1.46 10.04
C VAL A 221 -7.94 -0.91 8.72
N ALA A 222 -7.07 -0.89 7.70
CA ALA A 222 -7.44 -0.73 6.29
C ALA A 222 -6.66 -1.75 5.45
N ALA A 223 -7.22 -2.15 4.31
CA ALA A 223 -6.60 -3.17 3.47
C ALA A 223 -6.87 -2.96 1.98
N ALA A 224 -5.92 -3.34 1.14
CA ALA A 224 -6.01 -3.20 -0.31
C ALA A 224 -5.45 -4.44 -1.02
N LEU A 225 -5.93 -4.66 -2.25
CA LEU A 225 -5.56 -5.79 -3.10
C LEU A 225 -5.26 -5.31 -4.52
N GLY A 226 -4.32 -5.94 -5.19
CA GLY A 226 -4.03 -5.69 -6.61
C GLY A 226 -3.32 -6.86 -7.27
N ILE A 227 -3.43 -6.97 -8.59
CA ILE A 227 -2.77 -8.01 -9.39
C ILE A 227 -1.76 -7.35 -10.31
N LYS A 228 -0.57 -7.94 -10.43
CA LYS A 228 0.46 -7.52 -11.37
C LYS A 228 1.11 -8.72 -12.04
#